data_AF-A0A3D4RUU8-F1
#
_entry.id   AF-A0A3D4RUU8-F1
#
_cell.length_a   1.000
_cell.length_b   1.000
_cell.length_c   1.000
_cell.angle_alpha   90.00
_cell.angle_beta   90.00
_cell.angle_gamma   90.00
#
_symmetry.space_group_name_H-M   'P 1'
#
loop_
_entity.id
_entity.type
_entity.pdbx_description
1 polymer ?
#
loop_
_entity_poly.entity_id
_entity_poly.type
_entity_poly.pdbx_seq_one_letter_code
_entity_poly.pdbx_strand_id
1 'polypeptide(L)'
;MNHWQGLSTSLLLWLLSTGAALGDAVSDLPEPWQDRLLPVLDSDISGAEPLMQQALNAARAEIAALLTASEPNPEARPQAASASESQDQALAQAYGRLGGLLLLLEVEAQADACLRNAMTLQPGEFRWPYYAGYLAMLAGNL
;
A
#
# COMPACT_ATOMS: atom_id res chain seq x y z
N MET A 1 26.17 -4.93 -59.29
CA MET A 1 26.25 -6.22 -58.57
C MET A 1 26.76 -5.96 -57.16
N ASN A 2 25.80 -5.99 -56.23
CA ASN A 2 25.83 -6.29 -54.79
C ASN A 2 26.74 -5.47 -53.85
N HIS A 3 26.10 -4.47 -53.25
CA HIS A 3 26.42 -3.89 -51.96
C HIS A 3 26.11 -4.91 -50.84
N TRP A 4 27.08 -5.25 -50.00
CA TRP A 4 26.85 -5.97 -48.74
C TRP A 4 26.80 -4.96 -47.61
N GLN A 5 25.58 -4.54 -47.23
CA GLN A 5 25.33 -3.83 -45.98
C GLN A 5 25.01 -4.86 -44.90
N GLY A 6 25.98 -5.11 -44.03
CA GLY A 6 25.70 -5.63 -42.70
C GLY A 6 25.48 -4.45 -41.77
N LEU A 7 24.26 -4.25 -41.28
CA LEU A 7 24.00 -3.48 -40.07
C LEU A 7 22.76 -4.03 -39.37
N SER A 8 23.02 -4.57 -38.18
CA SER A 8 22.19 -4.46 -36.99
C SER A 8 20.78 -5.03 -37.02
N THR A 9 20.74 -6.35 -36.88
CA THR A 9 19.75 -7.08 -36.08
C THR A 9 19.73 -6.59 -34.62
N SER A 10 19.20 -5.41 -34.34
CA SER A 10 19.02 -4.90 -32.97
C SER A 10 17.71 -4.11 -32.85
N LEU A 11 16.58 -4.77 -33.05
CA LEU A 11 15.27 -4.21 -32.68
C LEU A 11 14.36 -5.31 -32.13
N LEU A 12 14.86 -6.04 -31.13
CA LEU A 12 14.10 -7.09 -30.46
C LEU A 12 14.48 -7.10 -28.97
N LEU A 13 14.30 -5.95 -28.30
CA LEU A 13 14.54 -5.80 -26.85
C LEU A 13 13.77 -4.57 -26.32
N TRP A 14 12.47 -4.47 -26.60
CA TRP A 14 11.59 -3.47 -25.96
C TRP A 14 10.23 -4.08 -25.55
N LEU A 15 10.22 -5.37 -25.19
CA LEU A 15 9.08 -6.04 -24.54
C LEU A 15 9.46 -6.61 -23.17
N LEU A 16 10.37 -5.94 -22.47
CA LEU A 16 10.65 -6.16 -21.04
C LEU A 16 10.17 -4.96 -20.23
N SER A 17 8.89 -4.59 -20.38
CA SER A 17 8.27 -3.52 -19.58
C SER A 17 6.97 -4.01 -18.98
N THR A 18 7.06 -4.94 -18.02
CA THR A 18 6.17 -5.12 -16.84
C THR A 18 6.50 -6.45 -16.15
N GLY A 19 7.78 -6.64 -15.82
CA GLY A 19 8.26 -7.82 -15.10
C GLY A 19 9.22 -7.40 -14.02
N ALA A 20 8.85 -6.41 -13.21
CA ALA A 20 9.60 -6.03 -12.05
C ALA A 20 8.68 -6.18 -10.85
N ALA A 21 9.01 -7.13 -9.99
CA ALA A 21 8.66 -7.09 -8.58
C ALA A 21 9.41 -5.90 -7.93
N LEU A 22 9.08 -4.69 -8.39
CA LEU A 22 9.33 -3.46 -7.66
C LEU A 22 8.30 -3.46 -6.54
N GLY A 23 8.74 -3.21 -5.30
CA GLY A 23 7.80 -2.99 -4.20
C GLY A 23 6.72 -2.00 -4.65
N ASP A 24 5.45 -2.34 -4.43
CA ASP A 24 4.39 -1.39 -4.74
C ASP A 24 4.49 -0.18 -3.79
N ALA A 25 3.68 0.86 -4.04
CA ALA A 25 3.68 2.08 -3.23
C ALA A 25 3.33 1.83 -1.74
N VAL A 26 2.90 0.63 -1.37
CA VAL A 26 2.56 0.24 0.00
C VAL A 26 3.78 -0.39 0.70
N SER A 27 4.61 -1.15 -0.03
CA SER A 27 5.92 -1.65 0.41
C SER A 27 6.98 -0.55 0.43
N ASP A 28 6.95 0.33 -0.56
CA ASP A 28 7.93 1.41 -0.77
C ASP A 28 7.16 2.74 -0.85
N LEU A 29 7.05 3.41 0.30
CA LEU A 29 6.19 4.56 0.45
C LEU A 29 6.72 5.75 -0.39
N PRO A 30 5.85 6.47 -1.11
CA PRO A 30 6.24 7.73 -1.77
C PRO A 30 6.72 8.76 -0.75
N GLU A 31 7.68 9.61 -1.14
CA GLU A 31 8.32 10.65 -0.30
C GLU A 31 7.37 11.41 0.65
N PRO A 32 6.17 11.88 0.23
CA PRO A 32 5.26 12.61 1.13
C PRO A 32 4.78 11.81 2.35
N TRP A 33 4.91 10.48 2.30
CA TRP A 33 4.37 9.55 3.28
C TRP A 33 5.44 8.83 4.09
N GLN A 34 6.71 8.85 3.68
CA GLN A 34 7.80 8.09 4.33
C GLN A 34 8.01 8.47 5.81
N ASP A 35 7.86 9.76 6.15
CA ASP A 35 8.03 10.24 7.53
C ASP A 35 6.76 10.08 8.40
N ARG A 36 5.63 9.72 7.78
CA ARG A 36 4.31 9.66 8.45
C ARG A 36 3.80 8.23 8.61
N LEU A 37 4.08 7.35 7.67
CA LEU A 37 3.53 6.00 7.59
C LEU A 37 4.63 4.96 7.64
N LEU A 38 4.25 3.76 8.09
CA LEU A 38 5.09 2.58 8.08
C LEU A 38 4.88 1.82 6.77
N PRO A 39 5.95 1.32 6.12
CA PRO A 39 5.80 0.44 4.96
C PRO A 39 5.12 -0.87 5.39
N VAL A 40 4.21 -1.38 4.56
CA VAL A 40 3.58 -2.69 4.75
C VAL A 40 4.12 -3.64 3.70
N LEU A 41 5.07 -4.48 4.11
CA LEU A 41 5.75 -5.42 3.24
C LEU A 41 4.78 -6.46 2.66
N ASP A 42 5.12 -6.97 1.48
CA ASP A 42 4.43 -8.11 0.91
C ASP A 42 4.45 -9.31 1.86
N SER A 43 3.30 -9.99 1.93
CA SER A 43 3.10 -11.19 2.74
C SER A 43 2.87 -12.36 1.81
N ASP A 44 3.38 -13.54 2.17
CA ASP A 44 3.01 -14.76 1.45
C ASP A 44 1.56 -15.13 1.79
N ILE A 45 0.66 -14.79 0.86
CA ILE A 45 -0.78 -15.05 0.97
C ILE A 45 -1.21 -16.23 0.09
N SER A 46 -0.26 -16.98 -0.49
CA SER A 46 -0.55 -18.05 -1.45
C SER A 46 -1.39 -19.19 -0.86
N GLY A 47 -1.33 -19.38 0.46
CA GLY A 47 -2.14 -20.34 1.21
C GLY A 47 -3.56 -19.88 1.55
N ALA A 48 -3.91 -18.61 1.32
CA ALA A 48 -5.25 -18.10 1.60
C ALA A 48 -6.26 -18.53 0.53
N GLU A 49 -7.54 -18.59 0.87
CA GLU A 49 -8.62 -18.83 -0.11
C GLU A 49 -8.58 -17.80 -1.26
N PRO A 50 -8.92 -18.16 -2.51
CA PRO A 50 -8.78 -17.25 -3.66
C PRO A 50 -9.51 -15.91 -3.48
N LEU A 51 -10.68 -15.93 -2.85
CA LEU A 51 -11.44 -14.71 -2.56
C LEU A 51 -10.72 -13.81 -1.55
N MET A 52 -10.04 -14.40 -0.57
CA MET A 52 -9.22 -13.66 0.40
C MET A 52 -7.99 -13.05 -0.28
N GLN A 53 -7.32 -13.80 -1.16
CA GLN A 53 -6.20 -13.27 -1.95
C GLN A 53 -6.65 -12.07 -2.82
N GLN A 54 -7.81 -12.20 -3.47
CA GLN A 54 -8.38 -11.10 -4.25
C GLN A 54 -8.68 -9.89 -3.38
N ALA A 55 -9.26 -10.08 -2.19
CA ALA A 55 -9.56 -8.99 -1.26
C ALA A 55 -8.31 -8.26 -0.77
N LEU A 56 -7.25 -9.00 -0.43
CA LEU A 56 -5.95 -8.44 -0.02
C LEU A 56 -5.31 -7.63 -1.14
N ASN A 57 -5.25 -8.20 -2.35
CA ASN A 57 -4.68 -7.51 -3.52
C ASN A 57 -5.48 -6.25 -3.87
N ALA A 58 -6.81 -6.29 -3.79
CA ALA A 58 -7.65 -5.13 -4.04
C ALA A 58 -7.45 -4.04 -2.98
N ALA A 59 -7.38 -4.40 -1.70
CA ALA A 59 -7.13 -3.45 -0.62
C ALA A 59 -5.75 -2.79 -0.77
N ARG A 60 -4.73 -3.55 -1.16
CA ARG A 60 -3.38 -3.04 -1.39
C ARG A 60 -3.32 -2.07 -2.58
N ALA A 61 -3.98 -2.43 -3.69
CA ALA A 61 -4.07 -1.58 -4.87
C ALA A 61 -4.82 -0.26 -4.58
N GLU A 62 -5.86 -0.28 -3.74
CA GLU A 62 -6.57 0.93 -3.31
C GLU A 62 -5.67 1.87 -2.50
N ILE A 63 -4.90 1.34 -1.55
CA ILE A 63 -3.93 2.12 -0.78
C ILE A 63 -2.90 2.73 -1.72
N ALA A 64 -2.32 1.94 -2.63
CA ALA A 64 -1.34 2.43 -3.59
C ALA A 64 -1.91 3.60 -4.42
N ALA A 65 -3.14 3.47 -4.92
CA ALA A 65 -3.81 4.54 -5.67
C ALA A 65 -3.98 5.81 -4.82
N LEU A 66 -4.42 5.68 -3.57
CA LEU A 66 -4.59 6.81 -2.64
C LEU A 66 -3.26 7.49 -2.30
N LEU A 67 -2.18 6.73 -2.12
CA LEU A 67 -0.84 7.28 -1.86
C LEU A 67 -0.35 8.10 -3.06
N THR A 68 -0.56 7.60 -4.28
CA THR A 68 -0.16 8.28 -5.53
C THR A 68 -1.04 9.46 -5.90
N ALA A 69 -2.31 9.49 -5.47
CA ALA A 69 -3.24 10.58 -5.75
C ALA A 69 -2.91 11.88 -5.00
N SER A 70 -1.91 11.84 -4.11
CA SER A 70 -1.40 13.00 -3.38
C SER A 70 -0.67 13.94 -4.34
N GLU A 71 -1.38 14.86 -5.00
CA GLU A 71 -0.70 15.96 -5.68
C GLU A 71 -0.12 16.94 -4.65
N PRO A 72 1.18 17.26 -4.70
CA PRO A 72 1.74 18.34 -3.90
C PRO A 72 1.33 19.65 -4.57
N ASN A 73 0.17 20.21 -4.19
CA ASN A 73 -0.16 21.59 -4.58
C ASN A 73 -0.08 22.53 -3.36
N PRO A 74 1.12 23.06 -3.05
CA PRO A 74 1.33 23.96 -1.92
C PRO A 74 0.67 25.34 -2.07
N GLU A 75 0.04 25.66 -3.21
CA GLU A 75 -0.58 26.96 -3.48
C GLU A 75 -2.13 26.95 -3.36
N ALA A 76 -2.74 25.80 -3.07
CA ALA A 76 -4.18 25.72 -2.90
C ALA A 76 -4.59 26.23 -1.50
N ARG A 77 -5.31 27.36 -1.50
CA ARG A 77 -6.20 27.98 -0.50
C ARG A 77 -6.78 27.10 0.62
N PRO A 78 -7.53 27.66 1.61
CA PRO A 78 -8.17 26.95 2.74
C PRO A 78 -8.90 25.62 2.47
N GLN A 79 -9.19 25.27 1.22
CA GLN A 79 -9.75 23.99 0.76
C GLN A 79 -8.74 22.82 0.82
N ALA A 80 -7.42 23.09 0.84
CA ALA A 80 -6.39 22.05 0.92
C ALA A 80 -6.40 21.29 2.26
N ALA A 81 -6.71 21.97 3.37
CA ALA A 81 -6.81 21.32 4.68
C ALA A 81 -7.94 20.27 4.73
N SER A 82 -9.13 20.62 4.23
CA SER A 82 -10.27 19.68 4.14
C SER A 82 -10.02 18.54 3.15
N ALA A 83 -9.29 18.79 2.06
CA ALA A 83 -8.92 17.74 1.10
C ALA A 83 -7.92 16.75 1.73
N SER A 84 -6.92 17.26 2.46
CA SER A 84 -5.96 16.44 3.21
C SER A 84 -6.64 15.60 4.29
N GLU A 85 -7.58 16.17 5.06
CA GLU A 85 -8.37 15.42 6.05
C GLU A 85 -9.18 14.29 5.39
N SER A 86 -9.77 14.56 4.21
CA SER A 86 -10.50 13.55 3.46
C SER A 86 -9.61 12.42 2.94
N GLN A 87 -8.37 12.74 2.54
CA GLN A 87 -7.39 11.77 2.06
C GLN A 87 -6.82 10.92 3.20
N ASP A 88 -6.47 11.55 4.32
CA ASP A 88 -6.02 10.84 5.53
C ASP A 88 -7.12 9.90 6.03
N GLN A 89 -8.38 10.34 6.02
CA GLN A 89 -9.51 9.47 6.36
C GLN A 89 -9.64 8.30 5.36
N ALA A 90 -9.54 8.53 4.06
CA ALA A 90 -9.62 7.47 3.06
C ALA A 90 -8.48 6.44 3.22
N LEU A 91 -7.24 6.92 3.42
CA LEU A 91 -6.09 6.07 3.68
C LEU A 91 -6.26 5.29 4.98
N ALA A 92 -6.73 5.91 6.07
CA ALA A 92 -6.97 5.23 7.33
C ALA A 92 -7.97 4.07 7.18
N GLN A 93 -9.06 4.29 6.44
CA GLN A 93 -10.04 3.25 6.14
C GLN A 93 -9.43 2.10 5.34
N ALA A 94 -8.63 2.42 4.32
CA ALA A 94 -8.01 1.43 3.46
C ALA A 94 -6.96 0.60 4.21
N TYR A 95 -6.08 1.24 4.98
CA TYR A 95 -5.14 0.55 5.86
C TYR A 95 -5.85 -0.30 6.92
N GLY A 96 -6.88 0.22 7.57
CA GLY A 96 -7.64 -0.55 8.57
C GLY A 96 -8.32 -1.78 7.98
N ARG A 97 -8.83 -1.69 6.74
CA ARG A 97 -9.39 -2.85 6.01
C ARG A 97 -8.32 -3.88 5.66
N LEU A 98 -7.17 -3.46 5.12
CA LEU A 98 -6.05 -4.37 4.84
C LEU A 98 -5.56 -5.05 6.13
N GLY A 99 -5.36 -4.28 7.19
CA GLY A 99 -4.96 -4.80 8.51
C GLY A 99 -5.95 -5.81 9.07
N GLY A 100 -7.26 -5.57 8.93
CA GLY A 100 -8.28 -6.54 9.32
C GLY A 100 -8.23 -7.86 8.54
N LEU A 101 -7.99 -7.80 7.22
CA LEU A 101 -7.82 -9.02 6.40
C LEU A 101 -6.56 -9.80 6.79
N LEU A 102 -5.45 -9.10 7.02
CA LEU A 102 -4.18 -9.71 7.45
C LEU A 102 -4.29 -10.31 8.86
N LEU A 103 -5.05 -9.68 9.75
CA LEU A 103 -5.35 -10.20 11.09
C LEU A 103 -6.09 -11.54 10.99
N LEU A 104 -7.06 -11.68 10.09
CA LEU A 104 -7.77 -12.95 9.86
C LEU A 104 -6.86 -14.06 9.34
N LEU A 105 -5.74 -13.71 8.73
CA LEU A 105 -4.72 -14.65 8.26
C LEU A 105 -3.55 -14.81 9.25
N GLU A 106 -3.61 -14.19 10.43
CA GLU A 106 -2.55 -14.22 11.44
C GLU A 106 -1.19 -13.71 10.91
N VAL A 107 -1.23 -12.81 9.94
CA VAL A 107 -0.05 -12.13 9.39
C VAL A 107 0.25 -10.90 10.25
N GLU A 108 0.75 -11.16 11.47
CA GLU A 108 0.76 -10.20 12.56
C GLU A 108 1.54 -8.91 12.28
N ALA A 109 2.77 -9.01 11.78
CA ALA A 109 3.63 -7.84 11.60
C ALA A 109 3.05 -6.83 10.60
N GLN A 110 2.48 -7.32 9.50
CA GLN A 110 1.87 -6.49 8.48
C GLN A 110 0.50 -5.97 8.91
N ALA A 111 -0.26 -6.75 9.69
CA ALA A 111 -1.49 -6.29 10.32
C ALA A 111 -1.22 -5.14 11.30
N ASP A 112 -0.18 -5.26 12.15
CA ASP A 112 0.24 -4.20 13.09
C ASP A 112 0.64 -2.92 12.35
N ALA A 113 1.47 -3.03 11.30
CA ALA A 113 1.86 -1.88 10.48
C ALA A 113 0.64 -1.16 9.87
N CYS A 114 -0.34 -1.92 9.36
CA CYS A 114 -1.58 -1.36 8.84
C CYS A 114 -2.39 -0.62 9.92
N LEU A 115 -2.57 -1.23 11.09
CA LEU A 115 -3.37 -0.64 12.16
C LEU A 115 -2.70 0.60 12.76
N ARG A 116 -1.37 0.61 12.85
CA ARG A 116 -0.59 1.80 13.21
C ARG A 116 -0.76 2.93 12.21
N ASN A 117 -0.68 2.64 10.91
CA ASN A 117 -0.95 3.65 9.89
C ASN A 117 -2.36 4.22 10.01
N ALA A 118 -3.36 3.37 10.22
CA ALA A 118 -4.74 3.81 10.43
C ALA A 118 -4.90 4.70 11.67
N MET A 119 -4.22 4.38 12.78
CA MET A 119 -4.19 5.21 13.99
C MET A 119 -3.48 6.54 13.78
N THR A 120 -2.36 6.56 13.05
CA THR A 120 -1.63 7.78 12.72
C THR A 120 -2.48 8.74 11.88
N LEU A 121 -3.22 8.20 10.90
CA LEU A 121 -4.05 8.99 9.99
C LEU A 121 -5.40 9.40 10.60
N GLN A 122 -5.94 8.60 11.52
CA GLN A 122 -7.24 8.84 12.14
C GLN A 122 -7.21 8.59 13.66
N PRO A 123 -6.48 9.42 14.44
CA PRO A 123 -6.22 9.17 15.86
C PRO A 123 -7.46 9.24 16.77
N GLY A 124 -8.53 9.91 16.31
CA GLY A 124 -9.79 10.00 17.04
C GLY A 124 -10.74 8.81 16.84
N GLU A 125 -10.41 7.87 15.96
CA GLU A 125 -11.26 6.72 15.64
C GLU A 125 -10.92 5.52 16.54
N PHE A 126 -11.84 5.17 17.44
CA PHE A 126 -11.61 4.15 18.47
C PHE A 126 -11.46 2.72 17.92
N ARG A 127 -12.03 2.39 16.75
CA ARG A 127 -11.97 1.00 16.28
C ARG A 127 -10.54 0.54 15.95
N TRP A 128 -9.62 1.44 15.59
CA TRP A 128 -8.23 1.10 15.29
C TRP A 128 -7.44 0.62 16.51
N PRO A 129 -7.39 1.36 17.63
CA PRO A 129 -6.75 0.85 18.84
C PRO A 129 -7.46 -0.41 19.39
N TYR A 130 -8.78 -0.56 19.18
CA TYR A 130 -9.47 -1.79 19.53
C TYR A 130 -8.94 -3.01 18.74
N TYR A 131 -8.81 -2.90 17.41
CA TYR A 131 -8.23 -3.97 16.60
C TYR A 131 -6.75 -4.22 16.89
N ALA A 132 -5.97 -3.17 17.19
CA ALA A 132 -4.57 -3.32 17.57
C ALA A 132 -4.43 -4.06 18.92
N GLY A 133 -5.28 -3.74 19.90
CA GLY A 133 -5.32 -4.48 21.16
C GLY A 133 -5.74 -5.94 21.00
N TYR A 134 -6.71 -6.21 20.11
CA TYR A 134 -7.10 -7.58 19.78
C TYR A 134 -5.96 -8.36 19.12
N LEU A 135 -5.23 -7.75 18.19
CA LEU A 135 -4.03 -8.33 17.59
C LEU A 135 -2.95 -8.64 18.64
N ALA A 136 -2.66 -7.69 19.54
CA ALA A 136 -1.69 -7.88 20.62
C ALA A 136 -2.08 -9.05 21.55
N MET A 137 -3.38 -9.22 21.83
CA MET A 137 -3.89 -10.36 22.58
C MET A 137 -3.65 -11.69 21.86
N LEU A 138 -3.89 -11.75 20.54
CA LEU A 138 -3.64 -12.97 19.75
C LEU A 138 -2.14 -13.31 19.67
N ALA A 139 -1.30 -12.28 19.52
CA ALA A 139 0.15 -12.43 19.45
C ALA A 139 0.83 -12.74 20.81
N GLY A 140 0.07 -12.76 21.91
CA GLY A 140 0.60 -12.99 23.27
C GLY A 140 1.42 -11.82 23.83
N ASN A 141 1.20 -10.61 23.32
CA ASN A 141 2.00 -9.41 23.60
C ASN A 141 1.22 -8.36 24.43
N LEU A 142 0.44 -8.80 25.42
CA LEU A 142 -0.30 -7.93 26.36
C LEU A 142 0.56 -7.39 27.50
#